data_AF-A0A2V6U6Z0-F1
#
_entry.id   AF-A0A2V6U6Z0-F1
#
_cell.length_a   1.000
_cell.length_b   1.000
_cell.length_c   1.000
_cell.angle_alpha   90.00
_cell.angle_beta   90.00
_cell.angle_gamma   90.00
#
_symmetry.space_group_name_H-M   'P 1'
#
loop_
_entity.id
_entity.type
_entity.pdbx_description
1 polymer ?
#
loop_
_entity_poly.entity_id
_entity_poly.type
_entity_poly.pdbx_seq_one_letter_code
_entity_poly.pdbx_strand_id
1 'polypeptide(L)' 'VQYSDVPKSGLVAGQALDRLPPGQGSVPFAAWFSAFAGKGYTGYCSYEAPNPAAWARDPATVSREALAATRSAAGGSGA' A
#
# COMPACT_ATOMS: atom_id res chain seq x y z
N VAL A 1 6.35 -8.81 -5.63
CA VAL A 1 4.98 -8.32 -5.98
C VAL A 1 4.90 -6.84 -5.63
N GLN A 2 4.24 -6.00 -6.42
CA GLN A 2 4.03 -4.58 -6.09
C GLN A 2 2.67 -4.37 -5.44
N TYR A 3 2.56 -3.40 -4.53
CA TYR A 3 1.31 -3.07 -3.87
C TYR A 3 1.21 -1.59 -3.48
N SER A 4 -0.02 -1.10 -3.52
CA SER A 4 -0.48 0.16 -2.95
C SER A 4 -2.00 0.11 -2.89
N ASP A 5 -2.60 1.09 -2.23
CA ASP A 5 -4.04 1.21 -2.13
C ASP A 5 -4.60 2.14 -3.22
N VAL A 6 -5.91 2.08 -3.42
CA VAL A 6 -6.65 2.92 -4.38
C VAL A 6 -7.73 3.71 -3.67
N PRO A 7 -8.06 4.93 -4.13
CA PRO A 7 -9.12 5.72 -3.53
C PRO A 7 -10.45 4.96 -3.41
N LYS A 8 -11.18 5.20 -2.30
CA LYS A 8 -12.50 4.57 -2.06
C LYS A 8 -13.57 5.04 -3.03
N SER A 9 -13.41 6.23 -3.57
CA SER A 9 -14.35 6.92 -4.44
C SER A 9 -13.61 7.85 -5.38
N GLY A 10 -14.28 8.33 -6.43
CA GLY A 10 -13.68 9.25 -7.40
C GLY A 10 -12.68 8.57 -8.34
N LEU A 11 -12.83 7.26 -8.56
CA LEU A 11 -11.99 6.52 -9.49
C LEU A 11 -12.18 7.04 -10.92
N VAL A 12 -11.07 7.36 -11.57
CA VAL A 12 -11.02 7.78 -12.98
C VAL A 12 -10.34 6.69 -13.79
N ALA A 13 -10.98 6.27 -14.89
CA ALA A 13 -10.41 5.23 -15.75
C ALA A 13 -9.04 5.67 -16.29
N GLY A 14 -8.04 4.81 -16.17
CA GLY A 14 -6.67 5.08 -16.62
C GLY A 14 -5.83 5.93 -15.65
N GLN A 15 -6.41 6.46 -14.56
CA GLN A 15 -5.64 7.16 -13.55
C GLN A 15 -4.81 6.17 -12.72
N ALA A 16 -3.50 6.42 -12.65
CA ALA A 16 -2.55 5.61 -11.91
C ALA A 16 -1.70 6.41 -10.92
N LEU A 17 -1.92 7.73 -10.84
CA LEU A 17 -1.11 8.69 -10.08
C LEU A 17 -1.78 9.17 -8.78
N ASP A 18 -2.72 8.40 -8.24
CA ASP A 18 -3.48 8.70 -7.03
C ASP A 18 -3.41 7.54 -6.02
N ARG A 19 -2.35 6.73 -6.11
CA ARG A 19 -2.15 5.58 -5.22
C ARG A 19 -1.90 6.04 -3.79
N LEU A 20 -2.41 5.26 -2.84
CA LEU A 20 -2.39 5.58 -1.42
C LEU A 20 -1.58 4.54 -0.62
N PRO A 21 -1.08 4.88 0.58
CA PRO A 21 -0.61 3.89 1.55
C PRO A 21 -1.71 2.89 1.94
N PRO A 22 -1.34 1.65 2.33
CA PRO A 22 -2.32 0.64 2.74
C PRO A 22 -3.29 1.11 3.84
N GLY A 23 -4.57 0.77 3.69
CA GLY A 23 -5.60 1.08 4.69
C GLY A 23 -6.21 2.48 4.55
N GLN A 24 -5.70 3.30 3.63
CA GLN A 24 -6.29 4.61 3.29
C GLN A 24 -7.30 4.52 2.13
N GLY A 25 -7.40 3.36 1.49
CA GLY A 25 -8.24 3.11 0.32
C GLY A 25 -9.14 1.89 0.47
N SER A 26 -9.36 1.18 -0.63
CA SER A 26 -10.32 0.06 -0.76
C SER A 26 -9.70 -1.33 -0.74
N VAL A 27 -8.39 -1.48 -0.84
CA VAL A 27 -7.76 -2.80 -0.98
C VAL A 27 -7.84 -3.58 0.36
N PRO A 28 -8.37 -4.81 0.37
CA PRO A 28 -8.44 -5.63 1.58
C PRO A 28 -7.10 -6.30 1.89
N PHE A 29 -6.13 -5.53 2.38
CA PHE A 29 -4.73 -5.97 2.51
C PHE A 29 -4.51 -7.23 3.33
N ALA A 30 -5.26 -7.45 4.42
CA ALA A 30 -5.13 -8.67 5.20
C ALA A 30 -5.37 -9.92 4.33
N ALA A 31 -6.49 -9.96 3.60
CA ALA A 31 -6.79 -11.05 2.68
C ALA A 31 -5.80 -11.11 1.51
N TRP A 32 -5.37 -9.95 1.01
CA TRP A 32 -4.40 -9.85 -0.09
C TRP A 32 -3.06 -10.48 0.30
N PHE A 33 -2.46 -10.10 1.44
CA PHE A 33 -1.20 -10.69 1.91
C PHE A 33 -1.33 -12.19 2.22
N SER A 34 -2.43 -12.60 2.88
CA SER A 34 -2.70 -14.02 3.15
C SER A 34 -2.79 -14.86 1.87
N ALA A 35 -3.32 -14.30 0.77
CA ALA A 35 -3.44 -15.02 -0.49
C ALA A 35 -2.08 -15.33 -1.14
N PHE A 36 -1.08 -14.45 -1.01
CA PHE A 36 0.28 -14.72 -1.49
C PHE A 36 0.98 -15.77 -0.63
N ALA A 37 0.87 -15.63 0.70
CA ALA A 37 1.42 -16.60 1.64
C ALA A 37 0.85 -18.00 1.40
N GLY A 38 -0.48 -18.11 1.20
CA GLY A 38 -1.15 -19.37 0.89
C GLY A 38 -0.74 -20.02 -0.44
N LYS A 39 -0.17 -19.24 -1.37
CA LYS A 39 0.40 -19.73 -2.64
C LYS A 39 1.89 -20.08 -2.53
N GLY A 40 2.48 -19.98 -1.34
CA GLY A 40 3.91 -20.24 -1.11
C GLY A 40 4.83 -19.15 -1.63
N TYR A 41 4.34 -17.93 -1.87
CA TYR A 41 5.20 -16.81 -2.27
C TYR A 41 6.02 -16.31 -1.07
N THR A 42 7.35 -16.40 -1.18
CA THR A 42 8.30 -15.99 -0.13
C THR A 42 9.17 -14.80 -0.53
N GLY A 43 8.91 -14.21 -1.71
CA GLY A 43 9.65 -13.06 -2.22
C GLY A 43 9.21 -11.73 -1.59
N TYR A 44 9.85 -10.64 -2.01
CA TYR A 44 9.54 -9.30 -1.51
C TYR A 44 8.20 -8.76 -2.04
N CYS A 45 7.46 -8.10 -1.14
CA CYS A 45 6.38 -7.18 -1.49
C CYS A 45 6.94 -5.75 -1.51
N SER A 46 6.89 -5.09 -2.67
CA SER A 46 7.39 -3.72 -2.86
C SER A 46 6.22 -2.74 -2.79
N TYR A 47 6.31 -1.77 -1.88
CA TYR A 47 5.38 -0.64 -1.87
C TYR A 47 5.64 0.24 -3.09
N GLU A 48 4.61 0.50 -3.90
CA GLU A 48 4.70 1.33 -5.10
C GLU A 48 3.43 2.17 -5.24
N ALA A 49 3.53 3.46 -4.92
CA ALA A 49 2.40 4.39 -4.94
C ALA A 49 2.75 5.69 -5.68
N PRO A 50 2.62 5.72 -7.03
CA PRO A 50 2.71 6.96 -7.78
C PRO A 50 1.65 7.95 -7.31
N ASN A 51 2.10 9.09 -6.78
CA ASN A 51 1.22 10.12 -6.23
C ASN A 51 1.96 11.48 -6.20
N PRO A 52 1.58 12.46 -7.03
CA PRO A 52 2.21 13.78 -7.07
C PRO A 52 2.22 14.50 -5.72
N ALA A 53 1.21 14.29 -4.87
CA ALA A 53 1.17 14.88 -3.54
C ALA A 53 2.25 14.29 -2.61
N ALA A 54 2.60 13.01 -2.78
CA ALA A 54 3.68 12.38 -2.04
C ALA A 54 5.06 12.81 -2.54
N TRP A 55 5.23 13.04 -3.85
CA TRP A 55 6.51 13.46 -4.44
C TRP A 55 6.97 14.85 -3.96
N ALA A 56 6.03 15.71 -3.55
CA ALA A 56 6.32 17.03 -3.00
C ALA A 56 6.77 17.01 -1.53
N ARG A 57 6.85 15.84 -0.88
CA ARG A 57 7.16 15.68 0.54
C ARG A 57 8.54 15.05 0.73
N ASP A 58 9.09 15.17 1.94
CA ASP A 58 10.34 14.50 2.32
C ASP A 58 10.23 12.97 2.12
N PRO A 59 11.12 12.35 1.32
CA PRO A 59 11.01 10.94 0.99
C PRO A 59 11.13 10.03 2.23
N ALA A 60 11.99 10.38 3.19
CA ALA A 60 12.16 9.56 4.40
C ALA A 60 10.88 9.53 5.24
N THR A 61 10.17 10.66 5.32
CA THR A 61 8.87 10.77 5.98
C THR A 61 7.80 9.95 5.27
N VAL A 62 7.67 10.10 3.95
CA VAL A 62 6.70 9.32 3.16
C VAL A 62 6.97 7.81 3.27
N SER A 63 8.23 7.38 3.22
CA SER A 63 8.58 5.97 3.39
C SER A 63 8.26 5.43 4.78
N ARG A 64 8.49 6.21 5.85
CA ARG A 64 8.13 5.79 7.23
C ARG A 64 6.62 5.63 7.39
N GLU A 65 5.85 6.58 6.87
CA GLU A 65 4.37 6.54 6.90
C GLU A 65 3.84 5.32 6.13
N ALA A 66 4.37 5.07 4.93
CA ALA A 66 4.00 3.90 4.14
C ALA A 66 4.33 2.58 4.86
N LEU A 67 5.51 2.47 5.48
CA LEU A 67 5.90 1.29 6.25
C LEU A 67 4.97 1.06 7.45
N ALA A 68 4.63 2.13 8.18
CA ALA A 68 3.70 2.06 9.29
C ALA A 68 2.31 1.59 8.81
N ALA A 69 1.80 2.18 7.73
CA ALA A 69 0.53 1.81 7.11
C ALA A 69 0.50 0.33 6.68
N THR A 70 1.57 -0.14 6.03
CA THR A 70 1.73 -1.56 5.66
C THR A 70 1.66 -2.48 6.88
N ARG A 71 2.38 -2.17 7.97
CA ARG A 71 2.39 -3.01 9.18
C ARG A 71 1.02 -3.09 9.82
N SER A 72 0.33 -1.96 9.94
CA SER A 72 -1.05 -1.90 10.45
C SER A 72 -2.02 -2.70 9.58
N ALA A 73 -1.90 -2.58 8.25
CA ALA A 73 -2.79 -3.26 7.31
C ALA A 73 -2.56 -4.78 7.20
N ALA A 74 -1.33 -5.24 7.47
CA ALA A 74 -0.98 -6.66 7.48
C ALA A 74 -1.40 -7.39 8.78
N GLY A 75 -2.01 -6.69 9.75
CA GLY A 75 -2.38 -7.27 11.04
C GLY A 75 -1.19 -7.48 11.98
N GLY A 76 -0.06 -6.83 11.71
CA GLY A 76 1.06 -6.80 12.63
C GLY A 76 0.74 -5.92 13.82
N SER A 77 0.24 -6.51 14.90
CA SER A 77 0.29 -5.92 16.23
C SER A 77 1.76 -5.64 16.54
N GLY A 78 2.19 -4.38 16.42
CA GLY A 78 3.49 -3.96 16.93
C GLY A 78 3.53 -4.19 18.43
N ALA A 79 4.34 -5.15 18.86
CA ALA A 79 5.01 -5.13 20.16
C ALA A 79 6.37 -4.44 19.97
#